data_AF-A0A534ZVY8-F1
#
_entry.id   AF-A0A534ZVY8-F1
#
_cell.length_a   1.000
_cell.length_b   1.000
_cell.length_c   1.000
_cell.angle_alpha   90.00
_cell.angle_beta   90.00
_cell.angle_gamma   90.00
#
_symmetry.space_group_name_H-M   'P 1'
#
loop_
_entity.id
_entity.type
_entity.pdbx_description
1 polymer ?
#
loop_
_entity_poly.entity_id
_entity_poly.type
_entity_poly.pdbx_seq_one_letter_code
_entity_poly.pdbx_strand_id
1 'polypeptide(L)'
;MADGRREAGILLPLFSLRGRRDWGIGEISDIGPLARWLATAGHGLLQLLPIGEIAPGERSPYAALSAFGIDLIYLALRDVEDFVATGGEEALDDGARSLLAAARAHPSVDYEAVRAVKRRALERAFEWFVAIEWRTRSARAAEFERFRTAEAGWLRDYSLFRACKERRGERPWTEWEPSLRDREPAALATIAGEVEWLRLFHEYVQWVAASQWSAARRTAADAGVRLKGDLPFMVAGDSADVWARAGEFDLQCNVGAPPDAFNERGQDWGLPVYRWDVMAATDFAWLRARMAGAARLFDAVRVDHVVGYYRLWVLGRGAEGRFVPSEEGAQLVLGERLLGTALAAAGATQVIAEDLGTVPPFVRRSLTALDIPGYRVLRWEDDGGVFRDPSTYPALSVATSGTHDTTTLAVWWSAELGDAGRRSLAAVPLFAPLADAGAEFTPAVHAALLDGLYAAGSDLVVIPLQDAYGGHERINVPATVGPQNWGYRMPWAVEELGGGVSAEVGERLRSLALRHRRASGVACPA
;
A
#
# COMPACT_ATOMS: atom_id res chain seq x y z
N MET A 1 -8.21 -18.06 6.04
CA MET A 1 -9.49 -17.61 6.64
C MET A 1 -10.02 -18.80 7.44
N ALA A 2 -9.91 -18.81 8.77
CA ALA A 2 -10.08 -20.05 9.55
C ALA A 2 -11.54 -20.51 9.73
N ASP A 3 -12.53 -19.75 9.26
CA ASP A 3 -13.96 -19.99 9.53
C ASP A 3 -14.83 -20.22 8.27
N GLY A 4 -14.23 -20.28 7.08
CA GLY A 4 -14.98 -20.44 5.81
C GLY A 4 -15.94 -19.28 5.51
N ARG A 5 -15.76 -18.10 6.15
CA ARG A 5 -16.55 -16.92 5.85
C ARG A 5 -16.11 -16.29 4.53
N ARG A 6 -17.10 -15.95 3.72
CA ARG A 6 -16.92 -15.13 2.52
C ARG A 6 -17.05 -13.67 2.91
N GLU A 7 -16.17 -12.82 2.40
CA GLU A 7 -16.11 -11.39 2.70
C GLU A 7 -15.94 -10.58 1.42
N ALA A 8 -16.39 -9.32 1.47
CA ALA A 8 -16.14 -8.31 0.45
C ALA A 8 -15.36 -7.11 1.03
N GLY A 9 -14.50 -6.52 0.20
CA GLY A 9 -13.70 -5.35 0.52
C GLY A 9 -13.53 -4.38 -0.65
N ILE A 10 -13.05 -3.18 -0.34
CA ILE A 10 -12.74 -2.14 -1.33
C ILE A 10 -11.25 -1.82 -1.30
N LEU A 11 -10.63 -1.73 -2.48
CA LEU A 11 -9.31 -1.14 -2.68
C LEU A 11 -9.47 0.37 -2.92
N LEU A 12 -8.90 1.18 -2.02
CA LEU A 12 -8.77 2.62 -2.20
C LEU A 12 -7.45 3.08 -1.56
N PRO A 13 -6.51 3.65 -2.32
CA PRO A 13 -5.30 4.21 -1.73
C PRO A 13 -5.61 5.34 -0.74
N LEU A 14 -4.84 5.48 0.33
CA LEU A 14 -5.08 6.53 1.33
C LEU A 14 -4.99 7.93 0.71
N PHE A 15 -4.04 8.16 -0.20
CA PHE A 15 -3.92 9.45 -0.89
C PHE A 15 -5.17 9.82 -1.71
N SER A 16 -5.96 8.84 -2.12
CA SER A 16 -7.17 9.03 -2.92
C SER A 16 -8.40 9.42 -2.11
N LEU A 17 -8.35 9.30 -0.78
CA LEU A 17 -9.41 9.80 0.07
C LEU A 17 -9.55 11.33 -0.09
N ARG A 18 -10.76 11.80 0.20
CA ARG A 18 -11.11 13.21 0.14
C ARG A 18 -11.94 13.55 1.38
N GLY A 19 -11.58 14.61 2.07
CA GLY A 19 -12.33 15.20 3.17
C GLY A 19 -12.58 16.68 2.88
N ARG A 20 -13.68 17.24 3.36
CA ARG A 20 -13.99 18.66 3.10
C ARG A 20 -12.94 19.63 3.64
N ARG A 21 -12.17 19.18 4.64
CA ARG A 21 -11.11 19.95 5.31
C ARG A 21 -9.72 19.34 5.11
N ASP A 22 -9.58 18.38 4.19
CA ASP A 22 -8.28 17.82 3.87
C ASP A 22 -7.32 18.87 3.29
N TRP A 23 -6.04 18.54 3.21
CA TRP A 23 -5.00 19.44 2.76
C TRP A 23 -4.58 19.13 1.31
N GLY A 24 -5.50 18.67 0.45
CA GLY A 24 -5.24 18.32 -0.95
C GLY A 24 -4.92 16.84 -1.20
N ILE A 25 -4.97 16.02 -0.15
CA ILE A 25 -4.69 14.57 -0.16
C ILE A 25 -5.55 13.90 0.92
N GLY A 26 -5.86 12.63 0.76
CA GLY A 26 -6.48 11.85 1.82
C GLY A 26 -5.58 11.66 3.04
N GLU A 27 -6.17 11.72 4.24
CA GLU A 27 -5.46 11.73 5.52
C GLU A 27 -5.88 10.54 6.40
N ILE A 28 -5.04 10.16 7.38
CA ILE A 28 -5.30 9.01 8.26
C ILE A 28 -6.68 9.10 8.93
N SER A 29 -7.08 10.31 9.36
CA SER A 29 -8.38 10.54 10.01
C SER A 29 -9.59 10.28 9.10
N ASP A 30 -9.40 10.26 7.77
CA ASP A 30 -10.47 10.02 6.80
C ASP A 30 -10.83 8.52 6.68
N ILE A 31 -9.96 7.63 7.17
CA ILE A 31 -10.19 6.16 7.21
C ILE A 31 -11.44 5.81 8.01
N GLY A 32 -11.64 6.44 9.18
CA GLY A 32 -12.77 6.13 10.07
C GLY A 32 -14.14 6.39 9.43
N PRO A 33 -14.39 7.60 8.88
CA PRO A 33 -15.58 7.89 8.08
C PRO A 33 -15.80 6.91 6.91
N LEU A 34 -14.76 6.59 6.13
CA LEU A 34 -14.88 5.62 5.04
C LEU A 34 -15.26 4.23 5.55
N ALA A 35 -14.62 3.76 6.63
CA ALA A 35 -14.89 2.46 7.23
C ALA A 35 -16.36 2.34 7.67
N ARG A 36 -16.95 3.38 8.25
CA ARG A 36 -18.37 3.39 8.60
C ARG A 36 -19.26 3.26 7.37
N TRP A 37 -18.96 3.96 6.27
CA TRP A 37 -19.72 3.80 5.03
C TRP A 37 -19.57 2.40 4.44
N LEU A 38 -18.36 1.84 4.41
CA LEU A 38 -18.11 0.46 3.96
C LEU A 38 -18.92 -0.57 4.76
N ALA A 39 -18.98 -0.41 6.09
CA ALA A 39 -19.80 -1.26 6.94
C ALA A 39 -21.29 -1.20 6.56
N THR A 40 -21.83 0.00 6.28
CA THR A 40 -23.22 0.13 5.80
C THR A 40 -23.44 -0.52 4.43
N ALA A 41 -22.40 -0.55 3.58
CA ALA A 41 -22.39 -1.24 2.30
C ALA A 41 -22.14 -2.76 2.43
N GLY A 42 -22.07 -3.31 3.65
CA GLY A 42 -21.82 -4.74 3.92
C GLY A 42 -20.38 -5.19 3.69
N HIS A 43 -19.42 -4.26 3.58
CA HIS A 43 -18.02 -4.57 3.35
C HIS A 43 -17.24 -4.58 4.67
N GLY A 44 -16.41 -5.61 4.87
CA GLY A 44 -15.64 -5.82 6.11
C GLY A 44 -14.16 -5.51 5.98
N LEU A 45 -13.69 -5.08 4.80
CA LEU A 45 -12.27 -4.87 4.52
C LEU A 45 -12.02 -3.62 3.68
N LEU A 46 -11.07 -2.79 4.11
CA LEU A 46 -10.49 -1.70 3.32
C LEU A 46 -9.04 -2.05 2.98
N GLN A 47 -8.75 -2.24 1.69
CA GLN A 47 -7.38 -2.37 1.20
C GLN A 47 -6.80 -1.00 0.86
N LEU A 48 -5.64 -0.71 1.46
CA LEU A 48 -4.82 0.46 1.18
C LEU A 48 -3.58 0.05 0.36
N LEU A 49 -2.98 1.02 -0.31
CA LEU A 49 -1.63 0.91 -0.87
C LEU A 49 -0.58 1.22 0.20
N PRO A 50 0.73 1.03 -0.06
CA PRO A 50 1.76 1.35 0.91
C PRO A 50 1.68 2.82 1.35
N ILE A 51 1.93 3.06 2.63
CA ILE A 51 1.84 4.38 3.29
C ILE A 51 3.20 4.92 3.75
N GLY A 52 4.29 4.25 3.33
CA GLY A 52 5.64 4.59 3.75
C GLY A 52 6.10 5.95 3.22
N GLU A 53 7.00 6.62 3.95
CA GLU A 53 7.56 7.90 3.49
C GLU A 53 8.30 7.73 2.17
N ILE A 54 7.97 8.55 1.17
CA ILE A 54 8.66 8.60 -0.14
C ILE A 54 9.51 9.86 -0.28
N ALA A 55 10.51 9.81 -1.16
CA ALA A 55 11.41 10.93 -1.40
C ALA A 55 10.70 12.14 -2.04
N PRO A 56 11.18 13.38 -1.86
CA PRO A 56 10.72 14.52 -2.63
C PRO A 56 10.86 14.26 -4.15
N GLY A 57 9.84 14.65 -4.92
CA GLY A 57 9.76 14.37 -6.37
C GLY A 57 9.24 12.97 -6.72
N GLU A 58 9.20 12.04 -5.77
CA GLU A 58 8.58 10.72 -5.93
C GLU A 58 7.07 10.80 -5.64
N ARG A 59 6.31 9.94 -6.31
CA ARG A 59 4.86 9.76 -6.13
C ARG A 59 4.46 8.32 -5.88
N SER A 60 5.30 7.37 -6.27
CA SER A 60 5.05 5.94 -6.15
C SER A 60 5.16 5.49 -4.69
N PRO A 61 4.11 4.90 -4.10
CA PRO A 61 4.16 4.35 -2.74
C PRO A 61 5.11 3.14 -2.63
N TYR A 62 5.58 2.58 -3.75
CA TYR A 62 6.51 1.45 -3.80
C TYR A 62 7.99 1.85 -3.72
N ALA A 63 8.28 3.15 -3.65
CA ALA A 63 9.64 3.70 -3.57
C ALA A 63 9.90 4.35 -2.19
N ALA A 64 9.49 3.67 -1.12
CA ALA A 64 9.60 4.19 0.24
C ALA A 64 11.07 4.29 0.72
N LEU A 65 11.37 5.40 1.40
CA LEU A 65 12.60 5.67 2.13
C LEU A 65 12.74 4.83 3.41
N SER A 66 11.65 4.20 3.85
CA SER A 66 11.70 3.17 4.88
C SER A 66 10.56 2.16 4.74
N ALA A 67 10.81 0.92 5.15
CA ALA A 67 9.77 -0.11 5.30
C ALA A 67 8.86 0.12 6.52
N PHE A 68 9.20 1.06 7.41
CA PHE A 68 8.53 1.23 8.71
C PHE A 68 7.85 2.59 8.89
N GLY A 69 8.52 3.67 8.49
CA GLY A 69 8.05 5.04 8.74
C GLY A 69 6.85 5.41 7.87
N ILE A 70 5.80 5.94 8.48
CA ILE A 70 4.61 6.46 7.79
C ILE A 70 4.94 7.84 7.21
N ASP A 71 4.48 8.10 5.98
CA ASP A 71 4.69 9.41 5.35
C ASP A 71 3.93 10.53 6.07
N LEU A 72 4.64 11.63 6.36
CA LEU A 72 4.06 12.84 6.97
C LEU A 72 2.88 13.41 6.17
N ILE A 73 2.84 13.12 4.86
CA ILE A 73 1.80 13.62 3.96
C ILE A 73 0.40 13.14 4.37
N TYR A 74 0.30 12.02 5.08
CA TYR A 74 -0.97 11.44 5.53
C TYR A 74 -1.47 11.98 6.87
N LEU A 75 -0.68 12.80 7.58
CA LEU A 75 -1.09 13.35 8.87
C LEU A 75 -2.22 14.37 8.71
N ALA A 76 -3.31 14.20 9.47
CA ALA A 76 -4.36 15.19 9.58
C ALA A 76 -3.95 16.28 10.57
N LEU A 77 -3.45 17.41 10.10
CA LEU A 77 -2.87 18.44 10.99
C LEU A 77 -3.90 19.13 11.89
N ARG A 78 -5.17 19.15 11.48
CA ARG A 78 -6.30 19.55 12.32
C ARG A 78 -6.43 18.74 13.62
N ASP A 79 -5.90 17.51 13.63
CA ASP A 79 -5.93 16.58 14.75
C ASP A 79 -4.57 16.50 15.47
N VAL A 80 -3.61 17.37 15.13
CA VAL A 80 -2.33 17.50 15.83
C VAL A 80 -2.47 18.57 16.89
N GLU A 81 -2.63 18.15 18.15
CA GLU A 81 -2.82 19.02 19.31
C GLU A 81 -1.80 20.18 19.37
N ASP A 82 -0.54 19.89 19.08
CA ASP A 82 0.54 20.88 19.14
C ASP A 82 0.39 21.95 18.03
N PHE A 83 -0.08 21.57 16.84
CA PHE A 83 -0.37 22.52 15.77
C PHE A 83 -1.59 23.39 16.11
N VAL A 84 -2.66 22.76 16.62
CA VAL A 84 -3.87 23.46 17.06
C VAL A 84 -3.55 24.46 18.17
N ALA A 85 -2.69 24.09 19.13
CA ALA A 85 -2.25 24.98 20.21
C ALA A 85 -1.47 26.20 19.72
N THR A 86 -0.87 26.13 18.52
CA THR A 86 -0.24 27.29 17.88
C THR A 86 -1.25 28.19 17.17
N GLY A 87 -2.55 27.87 17.16
CA GLY A 87 -3.59 28.57 16.39
C GLY A 87 -3.97 27.90 15.07
N GLY A 88 -3.47 26.69 14.80
CA GLY A 88 -3.87 25.88 13.65
C GLY A 88 -3.66 26.57 12.29
N GLU A 89 -4.61 26.38 11.36
CA GLU A 89 -4.54 26.95 10.01
C GLU A 89 -4.46 28.49 10.00
N GLU A 90 -5.07 29.18 10.98
CA GLU A 90 -5.06 30.64 11.07
C GLU A 90 -3.65 31.19 11.33
N ALA A 91 -2.80 30.39 11.96
CA ALA A 91 -1.46 30.78 12.34
C ALA A 91 -0.40 30.49 11.27
N LEU A 92 -0.80 29.96 10.12
CA LEU A 92 0.06 29.82 8.94
C LEU A 92 0.44 31.20 8.38
N ASP A 93 1.61 31.31 7.75
CA ASP A 93 1.98 32.51 6.99
C ASP A 93 1.23 32.58 5.64
N ASP A 94 1.29 33.73 4.94
CA ASP A 94 0.62 33.93 3.65
C ASP A 94 1.09 32.94 2.57
N GLY A 95 2.36 32.56 2.60
CA GLY A 95 2.91 31.57 1.66
C GLY A 95 2.35 30.17 1.92
N ALA A 96 2.29 29.75 3.17
CA ALA A 96 1.72 28.47 3.58
C ALA A 96 0.20 28.41 3.30
N ARG A 97 -0.54 29.51 3.55
CA ARG A 97 -1.96 29.61 3.16
C ARG A 97 -2.16 29.49 1.65
N SER A 98 -1.28 30.13 0.86
CA SER A 98 -1.33 30.06 -0.61
C SER A 98 -1.07 28.64 -1.11
N LEU A 99 -0.07 27.94 -0.54
CA LEU A 99 0.20 26.53 -0.84
C LEU A 99 -0.99 25.62 -0.45
N LEU A 100 -1.60 25.83 0.71
CA LEU A 100 -2.77 25.06 1.13
C LEU A 100 -3.96 25.25 0.18
N ALA A 101 -4.22 26.50 -0.23
CA ALA A 101 -5.27 26.81 -1.20
C ALA A 101 -5.01 26.14 -2.55
N ALA A 102 -3.76 26.18 -3.05
CA ALA A 102 -3.36 25.51 -4.28
C ALA A 102 -3.55 23.99 -4.20
N ALA A 103 -3.08 23.36 -3.11
CA ALA A 103 -3.21 21.92 -2.88
C ALA A 103 -4.70 21.48 -2.83
N ARG A 104 -5.56 22.23 -2.14
CA ARG A 104 -7.01 21.94 -2.06
C ARG A 104 -7.73 22.12 -3.39
N ALA A 105 -7.29 23.05 -4.23
CA ALA A 105 -7.90 23.33 -5.53
C ALA A 105 -7.42 22.40 -6.65
N HIS A 106 -6.32 21.67 -6.45
CA HIS A 106 -5.74 20.83 -7.48
C HIS A 106 -6.65 19.62 -7.81
N PRO A 107 -6.86 19.29 -9.10
CA PRO A 107 -7.77 18.20 -9.51
C PRO A 107 -7.23 16.80 -9.18
N SER A 108 -5.92 16.67 -8.99
CA SER A 108 -5.24 15.46 -8.52
C SER A 108 -4.41 15.80 -7.27
N VAL A 109 -3.76 14.82 -6.66
CA VAL A 109 -2.82 15.11 -5.55
C VAL A 109 -1.60 15.90 -6.07
N ASP A 110 -1.38 17.10 -5.52
CA ASP A 110 -0.15 17.89 -5.70
C ASP A 110 0.82 17.60 -4.54
N TYR A 111 1.63 16.55 -4.70
CA TYR A 111 2.54 16.08 -3.65
C TYR A 111 3.53 17.15 -3.18
N GLU A 112 4.00 18.02 -4.06
CA GLU A 112 4.97 19.06 -3.70
C GLU A 112 4.32 20.12 -2.81
N ALA A 113 3.17 20.66 -3.23
CA ALA A 113 2.45 21.66 -2.45
C ALA A 113 2.01 21.10 -1.09
N VAL A 114 1.44 19.89 -1.07
CA VAL A 114 0.99 19.22 0.17
C VAL A 114 2.15 18.99 1.13
N ARG A 115 3.28 18.45 0.65
CA ARG A 115 4.47 18.22 1.50
C ARG A 115 5.00 19.53 2.06
N ALA A 116 5.14 20.55 1.22
CA ALA A 116 5.69 21.84 1.62
C ALA A 116 4.85 22.49 2.74
N VAL A 117 3.52 22.50 2.60
CA VAL A 117 2.65 23.12 3.59
C VAL A 117 2.54 22.30 4.87
N LYS A 118 2.42 20.96 4.76
CA LYS A 118 2.38 20.08 5.94
C LYS A 118 3.69 20.10 6.72
N ARG A 119 4.83 20.16 6.04
CA ARG A 119 6.15 20.29 6.65
C ARG A 119 6.23 21.54 7.55
N ARG A 120 5.87 22.72 7.02
CA ARG A 120 5.88 23.97 7.78
C ARG A 120 5.00 23.92 9.03
N ALA A 121 3.80 23.36 8.88
CA ALA A 121 2.86 23.23 9.98
C ALA A 121 3.35 22.23 11.05
N LEU A 122 3.98 21.13 10.66
CA LEU A 122 4.60 20.17 11.58
C LEU A 122 5.83 20.73 12.29
N GLU A 123 6.65 21.53 11.62
CA GLU A 123 7.79 22.21 12.26
C GLU A 123 7.32 23.14 13.37
N ARG A 124 6.27 23.92 13.09
CA ARG A 124 5.63 24.79 14.07
C ARG A 124 5.00 24.02 15.24
N ALA A 125 4.35 22.89 14.95
CA ALA A 125 3.82 21.97 15.96
C ALA A 125 4.94 21.40 16.84
N PHE A 126 6.03 20.97 16.22
CA PHE A 126 7.20 20.42 16.90
C PHE A 126 7.91 21.45 17.79
N GLU A 127 8.08 22.69 17.32
CA GLU A 127 8.65 23.77 18.13
C GLU A 127 7.81 24.03 19.39
N TRP A 128 6.49 24.04 19.24
CA TRP A 128 5.57 24.17 20.38
C TRP A 128 5.70 22.98 21.33
N PHE A 129 5.66 21.75 20.81
CA PHE A 129 5.84 20.53 21.60
C PHE A 129 7.16 20.57 22.38
N VAL A 130 8.26 20.97 21.73
CA VAL A 130 9.56 21.06 22.41
C VAL A 130 9.54 22.11 23.52
N ALA A 131 8.97 23.29 23.25
CA ALA A 131 8.94 24.39 24.19
C ALA A 131 8.07 24.10 25.42
N ILE A 132 6.92 23.46 25.22
CA ILE A 132 5.87 23.33 26.23
C ILE A 132 5.86 21.94 26.88
N GLU A 133 6.03 20.87 26.11
CA GLU A 133 5.90 19.49 26.58
C GLU A 133 7.27 18.86 26.88
N TRP A 134 8.19 18.90 25.91
CA TRP A 134 9.50 18.23 26.01
C TRP A 134 10.38 18.82 27.12
N ARG A 135 10.56 20.14 27.12
CA ARG A 135 11.41 20.83 28.10
C ARG A 135 10.89 20.72 29.54
N THR A 136 9.57 20.68 29.69
CA THR A 136 8.91 20.59 31.02
C THR A 136 8.78 19.15 31.50
N ARG A 137 9.14 18.16 30.67
CA ARG A 137 8.98 16.71 30.94
C ARG A 137 7.55 16.35 31.31
N SER A 138 6.62 16.86 30.52
CA SER A 138 5.18 16.59 30.69
C SER A 138 4.83 15.11 30.49
N ALA A 139 3.55 14.78 30.69
CA ALA A 139 3.02 13.44 30.39
C ALA A 139 3.18 13.08 28.89
N ARG A 140 2.97 14.04 27.98
CA ARG A 140 3.14 13.82 26.53
C ARG A 140 4.60 13.63 26.15
N ALA A 141 5.54 14.33 26.80
CA ALA A 141 6.97 14.05 26.63
C ALA A 141 7.33 12.62 27.05
N ALA A 142 6.74 12.12 28.14
CA ALA A 142 6.93 10.74 28.57
C ALA A 142 6.30 9.71 27.61
N GLU A 143 5.17 10.03 26.98
CA GLU A 143 4.58 9.21 25.91
C GLU A 143 5.49 9.12 24.69
N PHE A 144 6.04 10.25 24.27
CA PHE A 144 6.98 10.30 23.16
C PHE A 144 8.25 9.50 23.48
N GLU A 145 8.85 9.62 24.67
CA GLU A 145 10.00 8.79 25.07
C GLU A 145 9.69 7.29 25.09
N ARG A 146 8.47 6.90 25.51
CA ARG A 146 8.03 5.50 25.43
C ARG A 146 7.96 5.01 23.99
N PHE A 147 7.42 5.82 23.09
CA PHE A 147 7.41 5.51 21.66
C PHE A 147 8.82 5.36 21.10
N ARG A 148 9.72 6.32 21.37
CA ARG A 148 11.12 6.26 20.94
C ARG A 148 11.83 5.00 21.42
N THR A 149 11.54 4.58 22.64
CA THR A 149 12.10 3.35 23.22
C THR A 149 11.52 2.10 22.55
N ALA A 150 10.20 2.05 22.38
CA ALA A 150 9.50 0.91 21.79
C ALA A 150 9.88 0.69 20.31
N GLU A 151 10.08 1.77 19.55
CA GLU A 151 10.36 1.74 18.11
C GLU A 151 11.86 1.89 17.78
N ALA A 152 12.74 1.86 18.80
CA ALA A 152 14.17 2.11 18.66
C ALA A 152 14.89 1.25 17.60
N GLY A 153 14.35 0.04 17.32
CA GLY A 153 14.94 -0.92 16.38
C GLY A 153 14.93 -0.49 14.91
N TRP A 154 14.11 0.48 14.52
CA TRP A 154 14.11 1.09 13.19
C TRP A 154 14.17 2.61 13.25
N LEU A 155 13.53 3.20 14.27
CA LEU A 155 13.33 4.64 14.36
C LEU A 155 14.66 5.41 14.45
N ARG A 156 15.66 4.86 15.14
CA ARG A 156 16.98 5.51 15.31
C ARG A 156 17.74 5.65 14.00
N ASP A 157 17.73 4.59 13.18
CA ASP A 157 18.39 4.60 11.88
C ASP A 157 17.61 5.44 10.88
N TYR A 158 16.27 5.33 10.89
CA TYR A 158 15.38 6.16 10.08
C TYR A 158 15.56 7.66 10.36
N SER A 159 15.49 8.09 11.63
CA SER A 159 15.59 9.51 11.98
C SER A 159 16.95 10.09 11.66
N LEU A 160 18.02 9.32 11.88
CA LEU A 160 19.39 9.70 11.51
C LEU A 160 19.55 9.80 9.99
N PHE A 161 19.05 8.81 9.24
CA PHE A 161 19.06 8.81 7.78
C PHE A 161 18.34 10.03 7.22
N ARG A 162 17.09 10.28 7.63
CA ARG A 162 16.29 11.42 7.14
C ARG A 162 16.94 12.75 7.47
N ALA A 163 17.41 12.92 8.70
CA ALA A 163 18.12 14.13 9.11
C ALA A 163 19.42 14.36 8.30
N CYS A 164 20.19 13.30 8.04
CA CYS A 164 21.41 13.38 7.22
C CYS A 164 21.10 13.68 5.74
N LYS A 165 20.04 13.07 5.20
CA LYS A 165 19.58 13.23 3.82
C LYS A 165 19.09 14.66 3.58
N GLU A 166 18.27 15.19 4.48
CA GLU A 166 17.77 16.55 4.45
C GLU A 166 18.91 17.59 4.50
N ARG A 167 19.85 17.42 5.44
CA ARG A 167 21.07 18.25 5.54
C ARG A 167 21.93 18.25 4.27
N ARG A 168 21.80 17.22 3.44
CA ARG A 168 22.55 17.04 2.19
C ARG A 168 21.72 17.34 0.95
N GLY A 169 20.58 18.03 1.09
CA GLY A 169 19.73 18.43 -0.04
C GLY A 169 19.07 17.23 -0.71
N GLU A 170 18.67 16.23 0.07
CA GLU A 170 18.04 14.99 -0.38
C GLU A 170 18.91 14.09 -1.26
N ARG A 171 20.23 14.30 -1.31
CA ARG A 171 21.17 13.41 -2.03
C ARG A 171 21.13 11.98 -1.48
N PRO A 172 21.25 10.96 -2.35
CA PRO A 172 21.22 9.57 -1.94
C PRO A 172 22.39 9.22 -1.03
N TRP A 173 22.20 8.28 -0.11
CA TRP A 173 23.23 7.95 0.88
C TRP A 173 24.52 7.39 0.29
N THR A 174 24.44 6.79 -0.90
CA THR A 174 25.58 6.26 -1.66
C THR A 174 26.55 7.36 -2.11
N GLU A 175 26.11 8.63 -2.13
CA GLU A 175 26.91 9.82 -2.48
C GLU A 175 27.41 10.60 -1.26
N TRP A 176 27.11 10.15 -0.04
CA TRP A 176 27.58 10.82 1.18
C TRP A 176 29.07 10.60 1.42
N GLU A 177 29.63 11.33 2.39
CA GLU A 177 31.02 11.16 2.80
C GLU A 177 31.28 9.69 3.18
N PRO A 178 32.41 9.07 2.77
CA PRO A 178 32.64 7.63 2.93
C PRO A 178 32.43 7.13 4.36
N SER A 179 32.91 7.86 5.37
CA SER A 179 32.77 7.47 6.78
C SER A 179 31.31 7.44 7.24
N LEU A 180 30.43 8.28 6.68
CA LEU A 180 29.00 8.26 6.98
C LEU A 180 28.25 7.22 6.14
N ARG A 181 28.56 7.15 4.85
CA ARG A 181 28.03 6.13 3.93
C ARG A 181 28.26 4.73 4.48
N ASP A 182 29.48 4.47 4.94
CA ASP A 182 29.94 3.19 5.48
C ASP A 182 29.67 3.06 6.99
N ARG A 183 28.97 4.05 7.59
CA ARG A 183 28.46 4.01 8.96
C ARG A 183 29.53 3.81 10.02
N GLU A 184 30.68 4.46 9.85
CA GLU A 184 31.74 4.45 10.86
C GLU A 184 31.21 5.00 12.21
N PRO A 185 31.39 4.28 13.33
CA PRO A 185 30.78 4.67 14.61
C PRO A 185 31.09 6.10 15.07
N ALA A 186 32.32 6.57 14.84
CA ALA A 186 32.73 7.93 15.19
C ALA A 186 32.06 9.01 14.33
N ALA A 187 31.89 8.73 13.03
CA ALA A 187 31.18 9.62 12.11
C ALA A 187 29.69 9.68 12.47
N LEU A 188 29.07 8.54 12.78
CA LEU A 188 27.69 8.46 13.24
C LEU A 188 27.46 9.23 14.54
N ALA A 189 28.34 9.09 15.52
CA ALA A 189 28.23 9.81 16.80
C ALA A 189 28.35 11.33 16.62
N THR A 190 29.28 11.77 15.77
CA THR A 190 29.47 13.19 15.46
C THR A 190 28.24 13.77 14.77
N ILE A 191 27.80 13.17 13.66
CA ILE A 191 26.68 13.70 12.89
C ILE A 191 25.36 13.62 13.66
N ALA A 192 25.19 12.60 14.52
CA ALA A 192 24.02 12.47 15.39
C ALA A 192 23.84 13.69 16.30
N GLY A 193 24.93 14.23 16.85
CA GLY A 193 24.90 15.46 17.64
C GLY A 193 24.61 16.70 16.79
N GLU A 194 25.19 16.80 15.58
CA GLU A 194 24.99 17.93 14.67
C GLU A 194 23.56 18.06 14.14
N VAL A 195 22.85 16.93 14.03
CA VAL A 195 21.50 16.85 13.43
C VAL A 195 20.41 16.48 14.44
N GLU A 196 20.70 16.54 15.74
CA GLU A 196 19.78 16.07 16.79
C GLU A 196 18.40 16.74 16.74
N TRP A 197 18.33 18.03 16.40
CA TRP A 197 17.04 18.72 16.22
C TRP A 197 16.18 18.09 15.13
N LEU A 198 16.77 17.78 13.98
CA LEU A 198 16.08 17.13 12.86
C LEU A 198 15.72 15.69 13.19
N ARG A 199 16.59 14.96 13.91
CA ARG A 199 16.29 13.61 14.37
C ARG A 199 15.06 13.59 15.27
N LEU A 200 15.03 14.48 16.27
CA LEU A 200 13.92 14.59 17.19
C LEU A 200 12.63 15.02 16.47
N PHE A 201 12.72 15.88 15.45
CA PHE A 201 11.59 16.23 14.58
C PHE A 201 11.03 15.01 13.84
N HIS A 202 11.88 14.26 13.13
CA HIS A 202 11.45 13.06 12.39
C HIS A 202 10.86 12.00 13.33
N GLU A 203 11.43 11.85 14.53
CA GLU A 203 10.90 10.95 15.57
C GLU A 203 9.53 11.42 16.08
N TYR A 204 9.34 12.72 16.30
CA TYR A 204 8.07 13.32 16.70
C TYR A 204 6.99 13.10 15.63
N VAL A 205 7.33 13.30 14.35
CA VAL A 205 6.41 13.06 13.22
C VAL A 205 5.93 11.61 13.21
N GLN A 206 6.83 10.63 13.40
CA GLN A 206 6.47 9.22 13.46
C GLN A 206 5.61 8.89 14.69
N TRP A 207 5.85 9.54 15.84
CA TRP A 207 5.00 9.39 17.03
C TRP A 207 3.58 9.90 16.80
N VAL A 208 3.44 11.07 16.17
CA VAL A 208 2.15 11.64 15.77
C VAL A 208 1.44 10.71 14.77
N ALA A 209 2.17 10.20 13.78
CA ALA A 209 1.64 9.25 12.80
C ALA A 209 1.14 7.96 13.43
N ALA A 210 1.93 7.36 14.33
CA ALA A 210 1.53 6.15 15.05
C ALA A 210 0.29 6.37 15.91
N SER A 211 0.15 7.56 16.52
CA SER A 211 -1.00 7.93 17.34
C SER A 211 -2.27 8.07 16.49
N GLN A 212 -2.20 8.81 15.37
CA GLN A 212 -3.33 8.94 14.43
C GLN A 212 -3.70 7.58 13.81
N TRP A 213 -2.71 6.80 13.39
CA TRP A 213 -2.93 5.48 12.81
C TRP A 213 -3.64 4.53 13.78
N SER A 214 -3.20 4.51 15.04
CA SER A 214 -3.82 3.71 16.09
C SER A 214 -5.28 4.12 16.33
N ALA A 215 -5.60 5.42 16.28
CA ALA A 215 -6.96 5.92 16.41
C ALA A 215 -7.84 5.55 15.20
N ALA A 216 -7.31 5.67 13.98
CA ALA A 216 -7.99 5.28 12.76
C ALA A 216 -8.28 3.78 12.71
N ARG A 217 -7.30 2.94 13.08
CA ARG A 217 -7.47 1.48 13.15
C ARG A 217 -8.53 1.07 14.17
N ARG A 218 -8.54 1.69 15.37
CA ARG A 218 -9.62 1.46 16.36
C ARG A 218 -10.99 1.83 15.78
N THR A 219 -11.10 3.00 15.16
CA THR A 219 -12.37 3.46 14.56
C THR A 219 -12.86 2.53 13.45
N ALA A 220 -11.95 2.02 12.61
CA ALA A 220 -12.29 1.04 11.58
C ALA A 220 -12.75 -0.30 12.19
N ALA A 221 -12.03 -0.79 13.21
CA ALA A 221 -12.38 -2.01 13.93
C ALA A 221 -13.74 -1.90 14.64
N ASP A 222 -14.04 -0.76 15.28
CA ASP A 222 -15.34 -0.48 15.91
C ASP A 222 -16.49 -0.47 14.89
N ALA A 223 -16.20 -0.11 13.64
CA ALA A 223 -17.16 -0.21 12.52
C ALA A 223 -17.25 -1.64 11.93
N GLY A 224 -16.44 -2.58 12.40
CA GLY A 224 -16.37 -3.94 11.84
C GLY A 224 -15.60 -4.04 10.52
N VAL A 225 -14.70 -3.08 10.24
CA VAL A 225 -13.89 -3.05 9.02
C VAL A 225 -12.42 -3.23 9.36
N ARG A 226 -11.82 -4.26 8.77
CA ARG A 226 -10.39 -4.58 8.85
C ARG A 226 -9.59 -3.72 7.86
N LEU A 227 -8.38 -3.34 8.25
CA LEU A 227 -7.44 -2.66 7.36
C LEU A 227 -6.48 -3.68 6.73
N LYS A 228 -6.50 -3.76 5.40
CA LYS A 228 -5.56 -4.54 4.61
C LYS A 228 -4.49 -3.64 4.01
N GLY A 229 -3.25 -3.80 4.47
CA GLY A 229 -2.10 -3.11 3.91
C GLY A 229 -1.53 -3.80 2.68
N ASP A 230 -0.48 -3.18 2.17
CA ASP A 230 0.33 -3.67 1.06
C ASP A 230 1.80 -3.54 1.46
N LEU A 231 2.52 -4.66 1.39
CA LEU A 231 3.93 -4.76 1.69
C LEU A 231 4.66 -4.85 0.34
N PRO A 232 5.30 -3.76 -0.12
CA PRO A 232 6.10 -3.76 -1.34
C PRO A 232 7.08 -4.92 -1.35
N PHE A 233 7.42 -5.47 -2.51
CA PHE A 233 8.40 -6.55 -2.54
C PHE A 233 9.76 -6.08 -2.01
N MET A 234 10.22 -4.94 -2.52
CA MET A 234 11.52 -4.35 -2.22
C MET A 234 11.37 -3.05 -1.40
N VAL A 235 12.49 -2.59 -0.87
CA VAL A 235 12.68 -1.20 -0.43
C VAL A 235 13.57 -0.46 -1.44
N ALA A 236 13.44 0.86 -1.52
CA ALA A 236 14.30 1.66 -2.38
C ALA A 236 15.78 1.48 -1.98
N GLY A 237 16.69 1.46 -2.96
CA GLY A 237 18.13 1.40 -2.69
C GLY A 237 18.62 2.58 -1.85
N ASP A 238 18.03 3.76 -2.07
CA ASP A 238 18.22 4.95 -1.26
C ASP A 238 17.19 5.03 -0.11
N SER A 239 17.35 4.16 0.89
CA SER A 239 16.47 4.09 2.06
C SER A 239 17.26 3.93 3.35
N ALA A 240 16.61 4.27 4.48
CA ALA A 240 17.16 4.03 5.82
C ALA A 240 17.43 2.54 6.05
N ASP A 241 16.55 1.68 5.54
CA ASP A 241 16.64 0.23 5.64
C ASP A 241 17.91 -0.30 4.97
N VAL A 242 18.15 0.10 3.72
CA VAL A 242 19.34 -0.35 2.96
C VAL A 242 20.60 0.30 3.52
N TRP A 243 20.60 1.59 3.84
CA TRP A 243 21.77 2.24 4.43
C TRP A 243 22.20 1.58 5.73
N ALA A 244 21.25 1.32 6.64
CA ALA A 244 21.56 0.72 7.94
C ALA A 244 22.04 -0.75 7.85
N ARG A 245 21.71 -1.42 6.75
CA ARG A 245 21.95 -2.86 6.53
C ARG A 245 22.62 -3.14 5.20
N ALA A 246 23.50 -2.27 4.73
CA ALA A 246 24.05 -2.33 3.37
C ALA A 246 24.65 -3.70 3.01
N GLY A 247 25.21 -4.43 3.98
CA GLY A 247 25.75 -5.78 3.76
C GLY A 247 24.72 -6.88 3.47
N GLU A 248 23.44 -6.66 3.80
CA GLU A 248 22.32 -7.58 3.52
C GLU A 248 21.76 -7.40 2.10
N PHE A 249 22.24 -6.41 1.35
CA PHE A 249 21.82 -6.10 -0.02
C PHE A 249 23.03 -6.09 -0.95
N ASP A 250 22.83 -6.48 -2.21
CA ASP A 250 23.81 -6.28 -3.27
C ASP A 250 23.40 -5.07 -4.12
N LEU A 251 24.19 -4.00 -4.00
CA LEU A 251 24.00 -2.72 -4.71
C LEU A 251 24.71 -2.70 -6.08
N GLN A 252 25.41 -3.77 -6.45
CA GLN A 252 26.06 -3.91 -7.76
C GLN A 252 25.17 -4.58 -8.79
N CYS A 253 24.06 -5.18 -8.35
CA CYS A 253 23.07 -5.83 -9.19
C CYS A 253 21.69 -5.19 -8.99
N ASN A 254 20.85 -5.28 -10.00
CA ASN A 254 19.46 -4.85 -9.94
C ASN A 254 18.51 -6.05 -10.01
N VAL A 255 17.37 -5.94 -9.32
CA VAL A 255 16.22 -6.81 -9.51
C VAL A 255 15.39 -6.31 -10.69
N GLY A 256 14.80 -7.25 -11.43
CA GLY A 256 13.95 -6.93 -12.56
C GLY A 256 12.93 -8.03 -12.88
N ALA A 257 12.49 -8.04 -14.14
CA ALA A 257 11.69 -9.11 -14.71
C ALA A 257 12.36 -9.65 -15.99
N PRO A 258 12.26 -10.97 -16.28
CA PRO A 258 12.75 -11.53 -17.52
C PRO A 258 11.98 -10.98 -18.74
N PRO A 259 12.54 -11.12 -19.95
CA PRO A 259 11.76 -10.96 -21.18
C PRO A 259 10.48 -11.79 -21.18
N ASP A 260 9.39 -11.20 -21.67
CA ASP A 260 8.11 -11.87 -21.84
C ASP A 260 7.43 -11.46 -23.16
N ALA A 261 6.22 -11.98 -23.41
CA ALA A 261 5.48 -11.72 -24.65
C ALA A 261 5.07 -10.25 -24.85
N PHE A 262 5.13 -9.42 -23.81
CA PHE A 262 4.77 -8.01 -23.84
C PHE A 262 5.99 -7.09 -23.83
N ASN A 263 7.11 -7.57 -23.30
CA ASN A 263 8.38 -6.86 -23.27
C ASN A 263 9.56 -7.82 -23.53
N GLU A 264 9.99 -7.88 -24.78
CA GLU A 264 11.11 -8.71 -25.25
C GLU A 264 12.46 -8.34 -24.60
N ARG A 265 12.58 -7.17 -23.96
CA ARG A 265 13.80 -6.75 -23.25
C ARG A 265 13.78 -7.08 -21.76
N GLY A 266 12.65 -7.52 -21.22
CA GLY A 266 12.44 -7.59 -19.78
C GLY A 266 12.44 -6.21 -19.12
N GLN A 267 12.53 -6.17 -17.80
CA GLN A 267 12.49 -4.93 -17.02
C GLN A 267 13.68 -4.87 -16.06
N ASP A 268 14.30 -3.70 -15.96
CA ASP A 268 15.23 -3.36 -14.87
C ASP A 268 14.50 -2.37 -13.95
N TRP A 269 14.30 -2.77 -12.69
CA TRP A 269 13.59 -1.93 -11.72
C TRP A 269 14.53 -1.01 -10.92
N GLY A 270 15.84 -1.13 -11.07
CA GLY A 270 16.81 -0.32 -10.31
C GLY A 270 16.79 -0.57 -8.80
N LEU A 271 16.23 -1.71 -8.37
CA LEU A 271 16.10 -2.10 -6.96
C LEU A 271 17.25 -3.05 -6.58
N PRO A 272 17.82 -2.93 -5.37
CA PRO A 272 18.97 -3.76 -4.97
C PRO A 272 18.57 -5.23 -4.80
N VAL A 273 19.52 -6.16 -4.91
CA VAL A 273 19.24 -7.60 -4.73
C VAL A 273 19.37 -7.99 -3.26
N TYR A 274 18.42 -8.77 -2.74
CA TYR A 274 18.55 -9.36 -1.40
C TYR A 274 19.67 -10.38 -1.34
N ARG A 275 20.53 -10.28 -0.32
CA ARG A 275 21.50 -11.32 0.02
C ARG A 275 20.90 -12.28 1.05
N TRP A 276 19.96 -13.11 0.60
CA TRP A 276 19.24 -14.06 1.47
C TRP A 276 20.18 -15.02 2.20
N ASP A 277 21.34 -15.34 1.61
CA ASP A 277 22.43 -16.08 2.22
C ASP A 277 23.02 -15.37 3.45
N VAL A 278 23.21 -14.05 3.37
CA VAL A 278 23.69 -13.22 4.49
C VAL A 278 22.61 -13.06 5.55
N MET A 279 21.38 -12.73 5.13
CA MET A 279 20.25 -12.56 6.05
C MET A 279 19.92 -13.85 6.81
N ALA A 280 20.20 -15.03 6.25
CA ALA A 280 20.00 -16.30 6.93
C ALA A 280 20.86 -16.45 8.20
N ALA A 281 22.02 -15.78 8.30
CA ALA A 281 22.89 -15.83 9.48
C ALA A 281 22.27 -15.16 10.71
N THR A 282 21.32 -14.25 10.52
CA THR A 282 20.56 -13.56 11.58
C THR A 282 19.11 -14.05 11.65
N ASP A 283 18.83 -15.25 11.13
CA ASP A 283 17.48 -15.82 11.01
C ASP A 283 16.48 -14.82 10.36
N PHE A 284 16.94 -14.13 9.33
CA PHE A 284 16.19 -13.14 8.56
C PHE A 284 15.60 -12.03 9.44
N ALA A 285 16.36 -11.55 10.42
CA ALA A 285 15.91 -10.55 11.39
C ALA A 285 15.23 -9.33 10.75
N TRP A 286 15.73 -8.84 9.61
CA TRP A 286 15.10 -7.72 8.90
C TRP A 286 13.73 -8.07 8.31
N LEU A 287 13.59 -9.23 7.64
CA LEU A 287 12.29 -9.69 7.13
C LEU A 287 11.27 -9.88 8.26
N ARG A 288 11.71 -10.46 9.39
CA ARG A 288 10.87 -10.61 10.58
C ARG A 288 10.43 -9.25 11.12
N ALA A 289 11.35 -8.31 11.30
CA ALA A 289 11.04 -6.97 11.78
C ALA A 289 10.06 -6.26 10.84
N ARG A 290 10.30 -6.33 9.53
CA ARG A 290 9.46 -5.75 8.48
C ARG A 290 8.03 -6.27 8.55
N MET A 291 7.85 -7.60 8.63
CA MET A 291 6.52 -8.20 8.71
C MET A 291 5.83 -7.88 10.05
N ALA A 292 6.56 -7.91 11.16
CA ALA A 292 6.02 -7.50 12.46
C ALA A 292 5.58 -6.03 12.46
N GLY A 293 6.33 -5.14 11.79
CA GLY A 293 5.96 -3.74 11.58
C GLY A 293 4.65 -3.62 10.80
N ALA A 294 4.51 -4.34 9.69
CA ALA A 294 3.27 -4.37 8.92
C ALA A 294 2.09 -4.91 9.74
N ALA A 295 2.30 -5.95 10.56
CA ALA A 295 1.28 -6.53 11.44
C ALA A 295 0.81 -5.58 12.56
N ARG A 296 1.65 -4.62 12.99
CA ARG A 296 1.21 -3.55 13.90
C ARG A 296 0.27 -2.57 13.22
N LEU A 297 0.46 -2.33 11.93
CA LEU A 297 -0.33 -1.37 11.16
C LEU A 297 -1.63 -1.95 10.63
N PHE A 298 -1.64 -3.23 10.25
CA PHE A 298 -2.73 -3.83 9.47
C PHE A 298 -3.23 -5.16 10.03
N ASP A 299 -4.51 -5.45 9.78
CA ASP A 299 -5.17 -6.72 10.12
C ASP A 299 -4.91 -7.80 9.04
N ALA A 300 -4.63 -7.36 7.82
CA ALA A 300 -4.16 -8.21 6.71
C ALA A 300 -3.10 -7.47 5.90
N VAL A 301 -2.22 -8.19 5.22
CA VAL A 301 -1.15 -7.60 4.40
C VAL A 301 -1.04 -8.38 3.09
N ARG A 302 -1.10 -7.68 1.96
CA ARG A 302 -0.66 -8.21 0.66
C ARG A 302 0.87 -8.18 0.61
N VAL A 303 1.50 -9.30 0.32
CA VAL A 303 2.91 -9.38 -0.07
C VAL A 303 2.96 -9.22 -1.58
N ASP A 304 3.42 -8.05 -2.00
CA ASP A 304 3.64 -7.71 -3.39
C ASP A 304 4.73 -8.61 -4.01
N HIS A 305 4.55 -8.99 -5.27
CA HIS A 305 5.46 -9.83 -6.05
C HIS A 305 5.97 -11.05 -5.28
N VAL A 306 5.07 -11.89 -4.77
CA VAL A 306 5.43 -13.01 -3.88
C VAL A 306 6.44 -13.98 -4.51
N VAL A 307 6.43 -14.09 -5.84
CA VAL A 307 7.37 -14.94 -6.59
C VAL A 307 8.83 -14.54 -6.35
N GLY A 308 9.08 -13.27 -6.02
CA GLY A 308 10.39 -12.74 -5.66
C GLY A 308 11.01 -13.38 -4.41
N TYR A 309 10.19 -13.98 -3.54
CA TYR A 309 10.65 -14.75 -2.38
C TYR A 309 11.14 -16.16 -2.77
N TYR A 310 10.69 -16.69 -3.91
CA TYR A 310 11.17 -17.96 -4.43
C TYR A 310 12.38 -17.77 -5.34
N ARG A 311 12.36 -16.73 -6.16
CA ARG A 311 13.42 -16.43 -7.14
C ARG A 311 13.46 -14.95 -7.49
N LEU A 312 14.66 -14.43 -7.67
CA LEU A 312 14.90 -13.09 -8.18
C LEU A 312 15.40 -13.17 -9.62
N TRP A 313 14.85 -12.34 -10.52
CA TRP A 313 15.53 -12.06 -11.78
C TRP A 313 16.59 -10.99 -11.53
N VAL A 314 17.85 -11.40 -11.58
CA VAL A 314 19.00 -10.56 -11.23
C VAL A 314 19.71 -10.11 -12.50
N LEU A 315 19.89 -8.79 -12.62
CA LEU A 315 20.64 -8.13 -13.67
C LEU A 315 21.97 -7.64 -13.10
N GLY A 316 23.06 -8.30 -13.48
CA GLY A 316 24.42 -7.84 -13.17
C GLY A 316 24.86 -6.75 -14.14
N ARG A 317 25.75 -5.83 -13.71
CA ARG A 317 26.32 -4.80 -14.59
C ARG A 317 26.94 -5.43 -15.86
N GLY A 318 26.30 -5.21 -17.00
CA GLY A 318 26.77 -5.70 -18.31
C GLY A 318 26.63 -7.21 -18.54
N ALA A 319 25.88 -7.92 -17.69
CA ALA A 319 25.65 -9.35 -17.82
C ALA A 319 24.21 -9.65 -18.26
N GLU A 320 23.99 -10.82 -18.86
CA GLU A 320 22.63 -11.33 -19.11
C GLU A 320 21.92 -11.63 -17.79
N GLY A 321 20.62 -11.33 -17.75
CA GLY A 321 19.78 -11.59 -16.58
C GLY A 321 19.64 -13.08 -16.30
N ARG A 322 19.52 -13.43 -15.03
CA ARG A 322 19.31 -14.84 -14.60
C ARG A 322 18.43 -14.94 -13.38
N PHE A 323 17.78 -16.09 -13.20
CA PHE A 323 17.10 -16.41 -11.95
C PHE A 323 18.08 -16.83 -10.86
N VAL A 324 17.89 -16.29 -9.66
CA VAL A 324 18.62 -16.66 -8.45
C VAL A 324 17.61 -16.99 -7.35
N PRO A 325 17.57 -18.24 -6.84
CA PRO A 325 18.26 -19.44 -7.35
C PRO A 325 17.78 -19.86 -8.75
N SER A 326 18.60 -20.60 -9.51
CA SER A 326 18.22 -21.08 -10.86
C SER A 326 17.30 -22.30 -10.83
N GLU A 327 17.56 -23.24 -9.92
CA GLU A 327 16.87 -24.53 -9.86
C GLU A 327 15.53 -24.45 -9.10
N GLU A 328 14.47 -25.02 -9.68
CA GLU A 328 13.11 -25.02 -9.09
C GLU A 328 13.09 -25.57 -7.64
N GLY A 329 13.84 -26.64 -7.36
CA GLY A 329 13.92 -27.21 -6.00
C GLY A 329 14.53 -26.25 -4.99
N ALA A 330 15.55 -25.48 -5.38
CA ALA A 330 16.16 -24.47 -4.52
C ALA A 330 15.24 -23.24 -4.34
N GLN A 331 14.49 -22.87 -5.39
CA GLN A 331 13.49 -21.80 -5.34
C GLN A 331 12.37 -22.14 -4.35
N LEU A 332 11.86 -23.38 -4.38
CA LEU A 332 10.83 -23.87 -3.47
C LEU A 332 11.30 -23.80 -2.00
N VAL A 333 12.48 -24.35 -1.71
CA VAL A 333 13.05 -24.35 -0.34
C VAL A 333 13.26 -22.93 0.16
N LEU A 334 13.77 -22.02 -0.68
CA LEU A 334 13.96 -20.62 -0.31
C LEU A 334 12.62 -19.94 -0.02
N GLY A 335 11.66 -20.05 -0.95
CA GLY A 335 10.37 -19.39 -0.82
C GLY A 335 9.59 -19.84 0.40
N GLU A 336 9.52 -21.15 0.67
CA GLU A 336 8.84 -21.67 1.86
C GLU A 336 9.54 -21.23 3.15
N ARG A 337 10.88 -21.16 3.16
CA ARG A 337 11.63 -20.66 4.30
C ARG A 337 11.34 -19.18 4.58
N LEU A 338 11.36 -18.34 3.55
CA LEU A 338 11.14 -16.90 3.71
C LEU A 338 9.66 -16.59 4.03
N LEU A 339 8.71 -17.25 3.36
CA LEU A 339 7.29 -17.07 3.65
C LEU A 339 6.91 -17.64 5.01
N GLY A 340 7.46 -18.79 5.42
CA GLY A 340 7.29 -19.31 6.77
C GLY A 340 7.85 -18.36 7.84
N THR A 341 8.99 -17.74 7.57
CA THR A 341 9.57 -16.69 8.43
C THR A 341 8.64 -15.48 8.55
N ALA A 342 8.11 -15.01 7.42
CA ALA A 342 7.17 -13.90 7.39
C ALA A 342 5.86 -14.24 8.12
N LEU A 343 5.26 -15.40 7.85
CA LEU A 343 4.06 -15.88 8.54
C LEU A 343 4.25 -15.93 10.07
N ALA A 344 5.37 -16.48 10.53
CA ALA A 344 5.69 -16.52 11.95
C ALA A 344 5.78 -15.12 12.59
N ALA A 345 6.32 -14.14 11.86
CA ALA A 345 6.42 -12.76 12.32
C ALA A 345 5.11 -11.96 12.19
N ALA A 346 4.23 -12.34 11.26
CA ALA A 346 2.91 -11.72 11.08
C ALA A 346 1.95 -12.04 12.25
N GLY A 347 2.16 -13.15 12.94
CA GLY A 347 1.31 -13.57 14.05
C GLY A 347 -0.14 -13.80 13.58
N ALA A 348 -1.08 -13.02 14.10
CA ALA A 348 -2.49 -13.10 13.73
C ALA A 348 -2.85 -12.32 12.45
N THR A 349 -1.95 -11.47 11.94
CA THR A 349 -2.19 -10.69 10.72
C THR A 349 -2.23 -11.62 9.51
N GLN A 350 -3.31 -11.53 8.73
CA GLN A 350 -3.49 -12.38 7.55
C GLN A 350 -2.50 -11.99 6.45
N VAL A 351 -1.69 -12.94 5.98
CA VAL A 351 -0.80 -12.75 4.83
C VAL A 351 -1.51 -13.17 3.56
N ILE A 352 -1.45 -12.35 2.52
CA ILE A 352 -2.06 -12.58 1.21
C ILE A 352 -0.96 -12.43 0.18
N ALA A 353 -0.84 -13.39 -0.73
CA ALA A 353 0.20 -13.37 -1.75
C ALA A 353 -0.32 -12.74 -3.03
N GLU A 354 0.41 -11.77 -3.58
CA GLU A 354 0.22 -11.42 -4.98
C GLU A 354 1.06 -12.33 -5.87
N ASP A 355 0.37 -13.26 -6.54
CA ASP A 355 0.90 -14.29 -7.43
C ASP A 355 0.48 -14.06 -8.90
N LEU A 356 0.70 -12.83 -9.39
CA LEU A 356 0.32 -12.39 -10.74
C LEU A 356 1.54 -12.38 -11.67
N GLY A 357 1.26 -12.30 -12.98
CA GLY A 357 2.27 -12.40 -14.03
C GLY A 357 2.75 -13.84 -14.28
N THR A 358 4.00 -13.98 -14.70
CA THR A 358 4.61 -15.27 -15.09
C THR A 358 5.06 -16.07 -13.86
N VAL A 359 4.10 -16.69 -13.18
CA VAL A 359 4.32 -17.45 -11.95
C VAL A 359 4.50 -18.94 -12.24
N PRO A 360 5.61 -19.58 -11.78
CA PRO A 360 5.78 -21.02 -11.90
C PRO A 360 4.65 -21.80 -11.23
N PRO A 361 4.15 -22.90 -11.81
CA PRO A 361 3.04 -23.68 -11.25
C PRO A 361 3.26 -24.15 -9.80
N PHE A 362 4.52 -24.39 -9.39
CA PHE A 362 4.82 -24.81 -8.03
C PHE A 362 4.55 -23.74 -6.98
N VAL A 363 4.64 -22.44 -7.32
CA VAL A 363 4.45 -21.34 -6.37
C VAL A 363 3.02 -21.38 -5.83
N ARG A 364 2.01 -21.53 -6.68
CA ARG A 364 0.61 -21.62 -6.25
C ARG A 364 0.34 -22.84 -5.37
N ARG A 365 1.00 -23.96 -5.65
CA ARG A 365 0.92 -25.16 -4.79
C ARG A 365 1.55 -24.92 -3.42
N SER A 366 2.71 -24.27 -3.38
CA SER A 366 3.41 -23.92 -2.14
C SER A 366 2.61 -22.91 -1.30
N LEU A 367 2.03 -21.88 -1.92
CA LEU A 367 1.13 -20.94 -1.25
C LEU A 367 -0.09 -21.64 -0.63
N THR A 368 -0.69 -22.60 -1.34
CA THR A 368 -1.79 -23.41 -0.81
C THR A 368 -1.34 -24.25 0.39
N ALA A 369 -0.16 -24.87 0.33
CA ALA A 369 0.40 -25.64 1.43
C ALA A 369 0.71 -24.78 2.68
N LEU A 370 0.99 -23.50 2.48
CA LEU A 370 1.23 -22.50 3.53
C LEU A 370 -0.05 -21.77 4.01
N ASP A 371 -1.23 -22.13 3.48
CA ASP A 371 -2.51 -21.44 3.72
C ASP A 371 -2.49 -19.93 3.38
N ILE A 372 -1.71 -19.55 2.35
CA ILE A 372 -1.63 -18.17 1.86
C ILE A 372 -2.52 -18.01 0.62
N PRO A 373 -3.58 -17.20 0.67
CA PRO A 373 -4.42 -16.94 -0.50
C PRO A 373 -3.68 -16.15 -1.57
N GLY A 374 -3.78 -16.61 -2.82
CA GLY A 374 -3.36 -15.90 -4.02
C GLY A 374 -4.47 -15.05 -4.64
N TYR A 375 -4.16 -14.24 -5.64
CA TYR A 375 -5.11 -13.41 -6.39
C TYR A 375 -5.68 -14.14 -7.62
N ARG A 376 -6.95 -13.87 -7.92
CA ARG A 376 -7.64 -14.23 -9.16
C ARG A 376 -8.22 -12.94 -9.75
N VAL A 377 -7.57 -12.41 -10.77
CA VAL A 377 -7.99 -11.15 -11.41
C VAL A 377 -8.86 -11.52 -12.61
N LEU A 378 -10.13 -11.12 -12.60
CA LEU A 378 -11.13 -11.52 -13.60
C LEU A 378 -10.60 -11.44 -15.04
N ARG A 379 -9.94 -10.34 -15.40
CA ARG A 379 -9.41 -10.09 -16.75
C ARG A 379 -8.25 -11.00 -17.17
N TRP A 380 -7.62 -11.70 -16.23
CA TRP A 380 -6.49 -12.61 -16.46
C TRP A 380 -6.83 -14.07 -16.18
N GLU A 381 -8.04 -14.35 -15.70
CA GLU A 381 -8.58 -15.71 -15.59
C GLU A 381 -9.14 -16.17 -16.93
N ASP A 382 -8.28 -16.09 -17.94
CA ASP A 382 -8.51 -16.43 -19.33
C ASP A 382 -7.47 -17.47 -19.77
N ASP A 383 -7.92 -18.58 -20.34
CA ASP A 383 -7.08 -19.64 -20.87
C ASP A 383 -7.17 -19.66 -22.39
N GLY A 384 -6.34 -18.82 -23.04
CA GLY A 384 -6.30 -18.73 -24.50
C GLY A 384 -7.60 -18.23 -25.12
N GLY A 385 -8.26 -17.25 -24.49
CA GLY A 385 -9.54 -16.71 -24.93
C GLY A 385 -10.77 -17.44 -24.37
N VAL A 386 -10.61 -18.37 -23.43
CA VAL A 386 -11.70 -18.98 -22.66
C VAL A 386 -11.64 -18.52 -21.20
N PHE A 387 -12.60 -17.67 -20.80
CA PHE A 387 -12.70 -17.21 -19.42
C PHE A 387 -13.10 -18.34 -18.47
N ARG A 388 -12.45 -18.39 -17.30
CA ARG A 388 -12.83 -19.28 -16.20
C ARG A 388 -14.03 -18.70 -15.47
N ASP A 389 -14.95 -19.58 -15.06
CA ASP A 389 -16.10 -19.18 -14.25
C ASP A 389 -15.64 -18.75 -12.85
N PRO A 390 -15.89 -17.50 -12.42
CA PRO A 390 -15.50 -17.04 -11.10
C PRO A 390 -15.98 -17.94 -9.96
N SER A 391 -17.15 -18.57 -10.06
CA SER A 391 -17.68 -19.49 -9.03
C SER A 391 -16.79 -20.69 -8.76
N THR A 392 -15.88 -21.02 -9.69
CA THR A 392 -14.92 -22.12 -9.59
C THR A 392 -13.56 -21.70 -9.05
N TYR A 393 -13.35 -20.40 -8.77
CA TYR A 393 -12.10 -19.94 -8.17
C TYR A 393 -11.87 -20.62 -6.82
N PRO A 394 -10.62 -20.99 -6.48
CA PRO A 394 -10.32 -21.64 -5.20
C PRO A 394 -10.76 -20.79 -4.01
N ALA A 395 -11.36 -21.41 -2.98
CA ALA A 395 -11.78 -20.71 -1.77
C ALA A 395 -10.64 -19.90 -1.14
N LEU A 396 -9.45 -20.52 -1.02
CA LEU A 396 -8.21 -19.86 -0.59
C LEU A 396 -7.64 -18.92 -1.67
N SER A 397 -8.38 -17.87 -2.02
CA SER A 397 -7.94 -16.83 -2.94
C SER A 397 -8.68 -15.52 -2.72
N VAL A 398 -8.18 -14.47 -3.39
CA VAL A 398 -8.78 -13.15 -3.48
C VAL A 398 -9.24 -12.92 -4.92
N ALA A 399 -10.54 -12.87 -5.14
CA ALA A 399 -11.09 -12.46 -6.43
C ALA A 399 -11.10 -10.93 -6.53
N THR A 400 -10.71 -10.40 -7.69
CA THR A 400 -10.75 -8.97 -7.97
C THR A 400 -11.03 -8.68 -9.44
N SER A 401 -11.57 -7.50 -9.72
CA SER A 401 -11.74 -6.99 -11.09
C SER A 401 -10.42 -6.47 -11.69
N GLY A 402 -9.53 -5.99 -10.83
CA GLY A 402 -8.31 -5.29 -11.21
C GLY A 402 -7.55 -4.80 -9.98
N THR A 403 -6.29 -4.43 -10.19
CA THR A 403 -5.43 -3.82 -9.17
C THR A 403 -5.26 -2.33 -9.46
N HIS A 404 -4.46 -1.65 -8.65
CA HIS A 404 -4.07 -0.26 -8.90
C HIS A 404 -3.27 -0.08 -10.22
N ASP A 405 -2.68 -1.15 -10.76
CA ASP A 405 -1.90 -1.16 -12.00
C ASP A 405 -2.75 -1.36 -13.26
N THR A 406 -3.99 -1.80 -13.11
CA THR A 406 -4.88 -2.08 -14.23
C THR A 406 -5.79 -0.90 -14.55
N THR A 407 -6.36 -0.87 -15.75
CA THR A 407 -7.50 -0.01 -16.08
C THR A 407 -8.75 -0.42 -15.30
N THR A 408 -9.73 0.48 -15.16
CA THR A 408 -11.00 0.15 -14.51
C THR A 408 -11.80 -0.87 -15.33
N LEU A 409 -12.80 -1.53 -14.75
CA LEU A 409 -13.73 -2.41 -15.45
C LEU A 409 -14.39 -1.70 -16.64
N ALA A 410 -14.70 -0.41 -16.50
CA ALA A 410 -15.33 0.37 -17.55
C ALA A 410 -14.43 0.49 -18.79
N VAL A 411 -13.16 0.81 -18.57
CA VAL A 411 -12.16 0.92 -19.64
C VAL A 411 -11.81 -0.46 -20.20
N TRP A 412 -11.62 -1.46 -19.35
CA TRP A 412 -11.32 -2.83 -19.77
C TRP A 412 -12.41 -3.39 -20.68
N TRP A 413 -13.68 -3.30 -20.23
CA TRP A 413 -14.82 -3.71 -21.02
C TRP A 413 -14.84 -2.95 -22.34
N SER A 414 -14.90 -1.61 -22.30
CA SER A 414 -15.18 -0.81 -23.48
C SER A 414 -14.06 -0.81 -24.52
N ALA A 415 -12.79 -0.85 -24.10
CA ALA A 415 -11.65 -0.60 -24.98
C ALA A 415 -10.65 -1.77 -25.12
N GLU A 416 -10.54 -2.67 -24.14
CA GLU A 416 -9.43 -3.65 -24.10
C GLU A 416 -9.88 -5.09 -24.39
N LEU A 417 -11.05 -5.50 -23.90
CA LEU A 417 -11.51 -6.89 -23.96
C LEU A 417 -11.79 -7.36 -25.40
N GLY A 418 -12.21 -6.45 -26.27
CA GLY A 418 -12.58 -6.73 -27.66
C GLY A 418 -13.81 -7.64 -27.80
N ASP A 419 -14.32 -7.81 -29.01
CA ASP A 419 -15.57 -8.54 -29.24
C ASP A 419 -15.45 -10.04 -28.94
N ALA A 420 -14.28 -10.64 -29.25
CA ALA A 420 -14.03 -12.04 -28.96
C ALA A 420 -14.01 -12.31 -27.45
N GLY A 421 -13.33 -11.44 -26.68
CA GLY A 421 -13.29 -11.54 -25.23
C GLY A 421 -14.66 -11.35 -24.60
N ARG A 422 -15.47 -10.40 -25.07
CA ARG A 422 -16.85 -10.20 -24.58
C ARG A 422 -17.74 -11.42 -24.84
N ARG A 423 -17.67 -12.00 -26.05
CA ARG A 423 -18.42 -13.24 -26.37
C ARG A 423 -17.99 -14.41 -25.51
N SER A 424 -16.68 -14.55 -25.28
CA SER A 424 -16.13 -15.59 -24.42
C SER A 424 -16.58 -15.41 -22.97
N LEU A 425 -16.49 -14.18 -22.44
CA LEU A 425 -16.96 -13.88 -21.10
C LEU A 425 -18.47 -14.16 -20.97
N ALA A 426 -19.29 -13.74 -21.93
CA ALA A 426 -20.73 -14.01 -21.92
C ALA A 426 -21.10 -15.50 -22.05
N ALA A 427 -20.18 -16.35 -22.53
CA ALA A 427 -20.38 -17.80 -22.56
C ALA A 427 -20.23 -18.46 -21.18
N VAL A 428 -19.61 -17.76 -20.22
CA VAL A 428 -19.60 -18.18 -18.81
C VAL A 428 -21.00 -18.00 -18.22
N PRO A 429 -21.59 -19.01 -17.55
CA PRO A 429 -22.98 -18.95 -17.07
C PRO A 429 -23.31 -17.72 -16.21
N LEU A 430 -22.40 -17.31 -15.32
CA LEU A 430 -22.57 -16.12 -14.48
C LEU A 430 -22.68 -14.81 -15.27
N PHE A 431 -22.15 -14.77 -16.48
CA PHE A 431 -22.11 -13.58 -17.33
C PHE A 431 -23.03 -13.72 -18.56
N ALA A 432 -23.91 -14.72 -18.60
CA ALA A 432 -24.92 -14.88 -19.65
C ALA A 432 -25.76 -13.62 -19.94
N PRO A 433 -26.10 -12.75 -18.97
CA PRO A 433 -26.76 -11.48 -19.25
C PRO A 433 -25.99 -10.51 -20.16
N LEU A 434 -24.69 -10.75 -20.39
CA LEU A 434 -23.83 -9.97 -21.28
C LEU A 434 -23.88 -10.45 -22.75
N ALA A 435 -24.64 -11.50 -23.08
CA ALA A 435 -24.64 -12.10 -24.42
C ALA A 435 -24.95 -11.12 -25.56
N ASP A 436 -25.88 -10.19 -25.32
CA ASP A 436 -26.28 -9.15 -26.27
C ASP A 436 -25.62 -7.79 -25.99
N ALA A 437 -24.68 -7.73 -25.04
CA ALA A 437 -24.04 -6.48 -24.66
C ALA A 437 -23.03 -6.03 -25.73
N GLY A 438 -23.19 -4.79 -26.20
CA GLY A 438 -22.26 -4.16 -27.12
C GLY A 438 -20.99 -3.63 -26.45
N ALA A 439 -20.28 -2.77 -27.16
CA ALA A 439 -19.01 -2.23 -26.69
C ALA A 439 -19.15 -1.28 -25.47
N GLU A 440 -20.34 -0.68 -25.33
CA GLU A 440 -20.63 0.34 -24.33
C GLU A 440 -20.70 -0.24 -22.91
N PHE A 441 -20.13 0.49 -21.94
CA PHE A 441 -20.21 0.14 -20.52
C PHE A 441 -21.49 0.72 -19.90
N THR A 442 -22.61 0.04 -20.15
CA THR A 442 -23.92 0.45 -19.63
C THR A 442 -24.11 0.06 -18.15
N PRO A 443 -25.08 0.64 -17.43
CA PRO A 443 -25.41 0.21 -16.07
C PRO A 443 -25.75 -1.30 -15.96
N ALA A 444 -26.33 -1.90 -17.00
CA ALA A 444 -26.63 -3.32 -17.04
C ALA A 444 -25.35 -4.17 -17.14
N VAL A 445 -24.40 -3.75 -18.00
CA VAL A 445 -23.08 -4.38 -18.08
C VAL A 445 -22.34 -4.27 -16.75
N HIS A 446 -22.34 -3.08 -16.15
CA HIS A 446 -21.71 -2.85 -14.85
C HIS A 446 -22.28 -3.77 -13.77
N ALA A 447 -23.61 -3.86 -13.68
CA ALA A 447 -24.27 -4.72 -12.71
C ALA A 447 -23.95 -6.20 -12.93
N ALA A 448 -23.96 -6.69 -14.17
CA ALA A 448 -23.65 -8.10 -14.48
C ALA A 448 -22.18 -8.47 -14.19
N LEU A 449 -21.23 -7.58 -14.52
CA LEU A 449 -19.81 -7.81 -14.21
C LEU A 449 -19.55 -7.86 -12.70
N LEU A 450 -20.14 -6.94 -11.94
CA LEU A 450 -20.02 -6.97 -10.47
C LEU A 450 -20.71 -8.20 -9.89
N ASP A 451 -21.91 -8.57 -10.35
CA ASP A 451 -22.63 -9.74 -9.84
C ASP A 451 -21.85 -11.05 -10.04
N GLY A 452 -21.32 -11.27 -11.25
CA GLY A 452 -20.50 -12.45 -11.54
C GLY A 452 -19.19 -12.47 -10.74
N LEU A 453 -18.58 -11.32 -10.47
CA LEU A 453 -17.39 -11.25 -9.62
C LEU A 453 -17.72 -11.54 -8.15
N TYR A 454 -18.83 -11.02 -7.61
CA TYR A 454 -19.24 -11.30 -6.24
C TYR A 454 -19.66 -12.75 -6.04
N ALA A 455 -20.13 -13.43 -7.09
CA ALA A 455 -20.41 -14.85 -7.08
C ALA A 455 -19.15 -15.73 -6.94
N ALA A 456 -17.94 -15.18 -7.06
CA ALA A 456 -16.69 -15.95 -7.13
C ALA A 456 -16.51 -16.98 -5.99
N GLY A 457 -15.91 -18.14 -6.26
CA GLY A 457 -15.64 -19.17 -5.25
C GLY A 457 -14.67 -18.71 -4.15
N SER A 458 -13.88 -17.66 -4.40
CA SER A 458 -12.95 -17.03 -3.47
C SER A 458 -13.60 -16.58 -2.16
N ASP A 459 -12.91 -16.82 -1.04
CA ASP A 459 -13.30 -16.36 0.30
C ASP A 459 -13.32 -14.83 0.36
N LEU A 460 -12.40 -14.15 -0.33
CA LEU A 460 -12.35 -12.70 -0.36
C LEU A 460 -12.62 -12.16 -1.77
N VAL A 461 -13.49 -11.16 -1.88
CA VAL A 461 -13.61 -10.31 -3.08
C VAL A 461 -13.15 -8.90 -2.71
N VAL A 462 -12.18 -8.35 -3.42
CA VAL A 462 -11.78 -6.94 -3.26
C VAL A 462 -11.85 -6.25 -4.60
N ILE A 463 -12.58 -5.14 -4.71
CA ILE A 463 -12.64 -4.35 -5.95
C ILE A 463 -12.10 -2.93 -5.72
N PRO A 464 -11.43 -2.31 -6.71
CA PRO A 464 -11.17 -0.87 -6.70
C PRO A 464 -12.46 -0.06 -6.51
N LEU A 465 -12.41 1.04 -5.76
CA LEU A 465 -13.57 1.92 -5.59
C LEU A 465 -14.12 2.41 -6.95
N GLN A 466 -13.24 2.67 -7.93
CA GLN A 466 -13.65 3.07 -9.28
C GLN A 466 -14.58 2.05 -9.92
N ASP A 467 -14.29 0.76 -9.75
CA ASP A 467 -15.13 -0.30 -10.29
C ASP A 467 -16.47 -0.39 -9.55
N ALA A 468 -16.54 0.00 -8.28
CA ALA A 468 -17.79 0.03 -7.53
C ALA A 468 -18.78 1.07 -8.07
N TYR A 469 -18.30 2.23 -8.52
CA TYR A 469 -19.14 3.30 -9.07
C TYR A 469 -19.17 3.39 -10.60
N GLY A 470 -18.36 2.58 -11.30
CA GLY A 470 -18.27 2.59 -12.76
C GLY A 470 -17.38 3.71 -13.30
N GLY A 471 -16.36 4.12 -12.55
CA GLY A 471 -15.37 5.11 -12.94
C GLY A 471 -14.43 4.65 -14.04
N HIS A 472 -13.73 5.62 -14.63
CA HIS A 472 -12.77 5.42 -15.71
C HIS A 472 -11.34 5.82 -15.31
N GLU A 473 -11.18 6.40 -14.12
CA GLU A 473 -9.92 6.96 -13.66
C GLU A 473 -8.95 5.88 -13.17
N ARG A 474 -7.71 5.92 -13.67
CA ARG A 474 -6.65 5.02 -13.24
C ARG A 474 -5.92 5.54 -12.00
N ILE A 475 -5.42 4.62 -11.19
CA ILE A 475 -4.45 4.93 -10.13
C ILE A 475 -3.04 4.99 -10.71
N ASN A 476 -2.66 4.00 -11.53
CA ASN A 476 -1.33 3.88 -12.10
C ASN A 476 -1.38 3.34 -13.54
N VAL A 477 -0.38 3.75 -14.31
CA VAL A 477 0.02 3.16 -15.59
C VAL A 477 1.43 2.59 -15.42
N PRO A 478 1.57 1.25 -15.30
CA PRO A 478 2.87 0.60 -15.11
C PRO A 478 3.92 1.04 -16.14
N ALA A 479 5.19 1.03 -15.73
CA ALA A 479 6.34 1.44 -16.55
C ALA A 479 6.30 2.90 -17.07
N THR A 480 5.52 3.78 -16.43
CA THR A 480 5.53 5.22 -16.73
C THR A 480 5.85 6.04 -15.49
N VAL A 481 6.51 7.20 -15.69
CA VAL A 481 6.75 8.21 -14.66
C VAL A 481 6.02 9.47 -15.09
N GLY A 482 5.21 10.06 -14.22
CA GLY A 482 4.51 11.30 -14.53
C GLY A 482 3.29 11.58 -13.65
N PRO A 483 2.66 12.75 -13.85
CA PRO A 483 1.57 13.23 -13.00
C PRO A 483 0.27 12.42 -13.13
N GLN A 484 0.15 11.57 -14.15
CA GLN A 484 -0.98 10.66 -14.34
C GLN A 484 -1.03 9.54 -13.29
N ASN A 485 0.08 9.25 -12.59
CA ASN A 485 0.15 8.17 -11.61
C ASN A 485 0.00 8.70 -10.18
N TRP A 486 -0.63 7.89 -9.32
CA TRP A 486 -0.73 8.09 -7.87
C TRP A 486 -1.41 9.41 -7.46
N GLY A 487 -2.15 10.02 -8.38
CA GLY A 487 -2.82 11.31 -8.20
C GLY A 487 -4.35 11.22 -8.14
N TYR A 488 -4.94 10.04 -8.39
CA TYR A 488 -6.38 9.84 -8.36
C TYR A 488 -6.96 10.20 -6.98
N ARG A 489 -8.10 10.90 -6.99
CA ARG A 489 -8.90 11.23 -5.81
C ARG A 489 -10.34 10.80 -6.04
N MET A 490 -10.97 10.23 -5.01
CA MET A 490 -12.35 9.81 -5.10
C MET A 490 -13.28 11.02 -5.29
N PRO A 491 -14.43 10.85 -5.98
CA PRO A 491 -15.26 11.98 -6.37
C PRO A 491 -15.98 12.66 -5.18
N TRP A 492 -16.23 11.93 -4.10
CA TRP A 492 -16.97 12.41 -2.92
C TRP A 492 -16.04 12.73 -1.77
N ALA A 493 -16.39 13.72 -0.95
CA ALA A 493 -15.77 13.83 0.37
C ALA A 493 -16.31 12.74 1.31
N VAL A 494 -15.53 12.29 2.29
CA VAL A 494 -15.95 11.28 3.27
C VAL A 494 -17.19 11.72 4.06
N GLU A 495 -17.41 13.02 4.23
CA GLU A 495 -18.59 13.59 4.88
C GLU A 495 -19.86 13.53 4.00
N GLU A 496 -19.72 13.27 2.70
CA GLU A 496 -20.82 13.17 1.74
C GLU A 496 -21.24 11.71 1.48
N LEU A 497 -20.45 10.76 1.99
CA LEU A 497 -20.73 9.33 1.85
C LEU A 497 -22.07 8.96 2.50
N GLY A 498 -22.89 8.23 1.75
CA GLY A 498 -24.27 7.91 2.14
C GLY A 498 -25.31 8.92 1.63
N GLY A 499 -24.88 9.96 0.90
CA GLY A 499 -25.76 10.87 0.17
C GLY A 499 -25.60 10.75 -1.36
N GLY A 500 -26.66 11.10 -2.10
CA GLY A 500 -26.66 11.16 -3.57
C GLY A 500 -26.16 9.87 -4.23
N VAL A 501 -25.27 9.99 -5.22
CA VAL A 501 -24.69 8.86 -5.97
C VAL A 501 -23.95 7.88 -5.05
N SER A 502 -23.27 8.36 -3.99
CA SER A 502 -22.54 7.47 -3.07
C SER A 502 -23.48 6.56 -2.25
N ALA A 503 -24.73 6.98 -2.04
CA ALA A 503 -25.77 6.17 -1.40
C ALA A 503 -26.22 5.03 -2.33
N GLU A 504 -26.43 5.33 -3.62
CA GLU A 504 -26.80 4.33 -4.63
C GLU A 504 -25.70 3.28 -4.83
N VAL A 505 -24.43 3.73 -4.86
CA VAL A 505 -23.27 2.83 -4.88
C VAL A 505 -23.26 1.94 -3.63
N GLY A 506 -23.44 2.53 -2.45
CA GLY A 506 -23.49 1.79 -1.19
C GLY A 506 -24.60 0.73 -1.14
N GLU A 507 -25.81 1.07 -1.60
CA GLU A 507 -26.94 0.13 -1.64
C GLU A 507 -26.72 -1.00 -2.65
N ARG A 508 -26.18 -0.69 -3.84
CA ARG A 508 -25.80 -1.72 -4.82
C ARG A 508 -24.77 -2.69 -4.25
N LEU A 509 -23.71 -2.14 -3.63
CA LEU A 509 -22.67 -2.93 -2.96
C LEU A 509 -23.25 -3.81 -1.85
N ARG A 510 -24.16 -3.26 -1.03
CA ARG A 510 -24.86 -4.00 0.02
C ARG A 510 -25.70 -5.14 -0.54
N SER A 511 -26.48 -4.87 -1.59
CA SER A 511 -27.29 -5.89 -2.27
C SER A 511 -26.42 -7.03 -2.80
N LEU A 512 -25.28 -6.71 -3.44
CA LEU A 512 -24.33 -7.71 -3.92
C LEU A 512 -23.73 -8.53 -2.76
N ALA A 513 -23.30 -7.85 -1.69
CA ALA A 513 -22.73 -8.51 -0.51
C ALA A 513 -23.73 -9.45 0.17
N LEU A 514 -25.00 -9.04 0.32
CA LEU A 514 -26.05 -9.89 0.90
C LEU A 514 -26.38 -11.08 -0.01
N ARG A 515 -26.62 -10.84 -1.30
CA ARG A 515 -26.97 -11.88 -2.28
C ARG A 515 -25.93 -13.00 -2.32
N HIS A 516 -24.65 -12.64 -2.26
CA HIS A 516 -23.55 -13.59 -2.37
C HIS A 516 -22.96 -14.05 -1.03
N ARG A 517 -23.66 -13.73 0.09
CA ARG A 517 -23.27 -14.11 1.47
C ARG A 517 -21.87 -13.62 1.86
N ARG A 518 -21.55 -12.38 1.50
CA ARG A 518 -20.29 -11.67 1.78
C ARG A 518 -20.43 -10.51 2.76
N ALA A 519 -21.66 -10.21 3.20
CA ALA A 519 -21.92 -9.10 4.10
C ALA A 519 -21.25 -9.32 5.48
N SER A 520 -20.41 -8.38 5.90
CA SER A 520 -19.83 -8.38 7.24
C SER A 520 -20.91 -8.14 8.31
N GLY A 521 -20.80 -8.81 9.46
CA GLY A 521 -21.63 -8.53 10.64
C GLY A 521 -23.12 -8.94 10.58
N VAL A 522 -23.63 -9.46 9.46
CA VAL A 522 -24.99 -10.01 9.38
C VAL A 522 -24.90 -11.53 9.42
N ALA A 523 -25.31 -12.14 10.55
CA ALA A 523 -25.62 -13.57 10.55
C ALA A 523 -26.68 -13.80 9.45
N CYS A 524 -26.35 -14.59 8.42
CA CYS A 524 -27.34 -14.99 7.43
C CYS A 524 -28.53 -15.60 8.20
N PRO A 525 -29.78 -15.18 7.92
CA PRO A 525 -30.92 -15.95 8.40
C PRO A 525 -30.78 -17.36 7.83
N ALA A 526 -30.89 -18.35 8.71
CA ALA A 526 -30.77 -19.77 8.40
C ALA A 526 -31.81 -20.24 7.37
#